data_AF-A0A957ZK99-F1
#
_entry.id   AF-A0A957ZK99-F1
#
_cell.length_a   1.000
_cell.length_b   1.000
_cell.length_c   1.000
_cell.angle_alpha   90.00
_cell.angle_beta   90.00
_cell.angle_gamma   90.00
#
_symmetry.space_group_name_H-M   'P 1'
#
loop_
_entity.id
_entity.type
_entity.pdbx_description
1 polymer ?
#
loop_
_entity_poly.entity_id
_entity_poly.type
_entity_poly.pdbx_seq_one_letter_code
_entity_poly.pdbx_strand_id
1 'polypeptide(L)'
;SAVLFHSLLSPYMNIGLLDPLVMARRAEQAYRDGLAPIASVEGFVRQVVGWREYIYWQYWQQMPGLLAANSWQHTRSMPQFFWDGATEMNCLHHVVDRVIATGYSHHIERLMVICNFCLLAGIDPAAVNAWFLAFYVDAYEWVVAPNVIGMGLNADGGQIATKPYIASANYINKMSDYCAGCRFNPKQRTGKEACPYNFLYWNFLLEHEETLRANPRSGPAVLGLKHLSPAERSAVRDQATNFLASLPAYKDSKE
;
A
#
# COMPACT_ATOMS: atom_id res chain seq x y z
N SER A 1 -12.98 -1.58 -15.70
CA SER A 1 -11.67 -1.59 -16.39
C SER A 1 -10.59 -1.61 -15.33
N ALA A 2 -9.68 -2.60 -15.34
CA ALA A 2 -8.62 -2.71 -14.33
C ALA A 2 -7.52 -1.63 -14.44
N VAL A 3 -7.46 -0.94 -15.58
CA VAL A 3 -6.48 0.12 -15.88
C VAL A 3 -7.04 1.51 -15.60
N LEU A 4 -8.37 1.65 -15.55
CA LEU A 4 -9.06 2.94 -15.46
C LEU A 4 -8.52 3.93 -16.51
N PHE A 5 -7.95 5.05 -16.06
CA PHE A 5 -7.36 6.10 -16.90
C PHE A 5 -5.83 6.22 -16.71
N HIS A 6 -5.18 5.16 -16.22
CA HIS A 6 -3.73 5.14 -16.06
C HIS A 6 -3.03 4.90 -17.40
N SER A 7 -1.83 5.47 -17.56
CA SER A 7 -1.11 5.49 -18.84
C SER A 7 -0.48 4.15 -19.24
N LEU A 8 -0.22 3.25 -18.28
CA LEU A 8 0.54 2.01 -18.47
C LEU A 8 1.96 2.19 -19.04
N LEU A 9 2.56 3.37 -18.86
CA LEU A 9 3.86 3.70 -19.47
C LEU A 9 5.08 3.38 -18.60
N SER A 10 4.89 2.99 -17.34
CA SER A 10 6.00 2.73 -16.41
C SER A 10 6.99 1.67 -16.88
N PRO A 11 6.61 0.54 -17.51
CA PRO A 11 7.58 -0.44 -17.98
C PRO A 11 8.49 0.15 -19.06
N TYR A 12 7.91 0.85 -20.04
CA TYR A 12 8.66 1.46 -21.15
C TYR A 12 9.58 2.60 -20.67
N MET A 13 9.11 3.40 -19.72
CA MET A 13 9.89 4.48 -19.12
C MET A 13 11.07 3.95 -18.31
N ASN A 14 10.88 2.86 -17.56
CA ASN A 14 11.93 2.34 -16.66
C ASN A 14 13.05 1.59 -17.41
N ILE A 15 12.80 1.15 -18.65
CA ILE A 15 13.81 0.54 -19.53
C ILE A 15 14.36 1.49 -20.59
N GLY A 16 13.97 2.78 -20.56
CA GLY A 16 14.49 3.79 -21.47
C GLY A 16 13.88 3.82 -22.87
N LEU A 17 12.80 3.07 -23.13
CA LEU A 17 12.04 3.17 -24.39
C LEU A 17 11.23 4.46 -24.48
N LEU A 18 10.87 5.05 -23.33
CA LEU A 18 10.23 6.36 -23.26
C LEU A 18 11.04 7.32 -22.37
N ASP A 19 11.23 8.53 -22.88
CA ASP A 19 11.87 9.62 -22.14
C ASP A 19 10.82 10.35 -21.26
N PRO A 20 11.03 10.42 -19.92
CA PRO A 20 10.10 11.07 -18.99
C PRO A 20 9.82 12.54 -19.31
N LEU A 21 10.81 13.29 -19.76
CA LEU A 21 10.68 14.72 -20.06
C LEU A 21 9.90 14.92 -21.36
N VAL A 22 10.12 14.06 -22.36
CA VAL A 22 9.31 14.05 -23.59
C VAL A 22 7.86 13.72 -23.27
N MET A 23 7.60 12.74 -22.38
CA MET A 23 6.25 12.41 -21.92
C MET A 23 5.58 13.60 -21.22
N ALA A 24 6.28 14.27 -20.31
CA ALA A 24 5.75 15.43 -19.60
C ALA A 24 5.43 16.60 -20.55
N ARG A 25 6.33 16.89 -21.50
CA ARG A 25 6.11 17.93 -22.53
C ARG A 25 4.93 17.62 -23.45
N ARG A 26 4.73 16.35 -23.81
CA ARG A 26 3.55 15.94 -24.59
C ARG A 26 2.26 16.12 -23.82
N ALA A 27 2.23 15.81 -22.52
CA ALA A 27 1.08 16.07 -21.68
C ALA A 27 0.80 17.57 -21.55
N GLU A 28 1.85 18.38 -21.34
CA GLU A 28 1.74 19.85 -21.32
C GLU A 28 1.16 20.40 -22.63
N GLN A 29 1.64 19.91 -23.78
CA GLN A 29 1.13 20.33 -25.08
C GLN A 29 -0.35 19.99 -25.24
N ALA A 30 -0.80 18.81 -24.80
CA ALA A 30 -2.22 18.45 -24.83
C ALA A 30 -3.10 19.41 -24.01
N TYR A 31 -2.59 19.97 -22.91
CA TYR A 31 -3.28 21.05 -22.19
C TYR A 31 -3.32 22.34 -23.01
N ARG A 32 -2.19 22.76 -23.60
CA ARG A 32 -2.12 23.98 -24.42
C ARG A 32 -3.02 23.93 -25.66
N ASP A 33 -3.22 22.73 -26.21
CA ASP A 33 -4.11 22.47 -27.34
C ASP A 33 -5.59 22.33 -26.93
N GLY A 34 -5.91 22.43 -25.63
CA GLY A 34 -7.29 22.32 -25.11
C GLY A 34 -7.85 20.89 -25.08
N LEU A 35 -7.00 19.87 -25.21
CA LEU A 35 -7.39 18.45 -25.28
C LEU A 35 -7.58 17.81 -23.89
N ALA A 36 -7.02 18.41 -22.84
CA ALA A 36 -7.12 17.88 -21.48
C ALA A 36 -7.15 19.03 -20.46
N PRO A 37 -7.89 18.87 -19.33
CA PRO A 37 -7.92 19.89 -18.28
C PRO A 37 -6.59 19.95 -17.52
N ILE A 38 -6.26 21.13 -17.00
CA ILE A 38 -5.01 21.38 -16.26
C ILE A 38 -4.79 20.38 -15.12
N ALA A 39 -5.86 20.01 -14.39
CA ALA A 39 -5.76 19.10 -13.26
C ALA A 39 -5.29 17.69 -13.66
N SER A 40 -5.70 17.19 -14.82
CA SER A 40 -5.25 15.89 -15.34
C SER A 40 -3.81 15.95 -15.82
N VAL A 41 -3.44 17.03 -16.52
CA VAL A 41 -2.09 17.20 -17.08
C VAL A 41 -1.06 17.45 -15.98
N GLU A 42 -1.34 18.37 -15.04
CA GLU A 42 -0.49 18.60 -13.86
C GLU A 42 -0.35 17.31 -13.05
N GLY A 43 -1.46 16.59 -12.82
CA GLY A 43 -1.46 15.35 -12.06
C GLY A 43 -0.53 14.30 -12.67
N PHE A 44 -0.59 14.12 -14.00
CA PHE A 44 0.30 13.23 -14.74
C PHE A 44 1.76 13.68 -14.68
N VAL A 45 2.03 14.96 -14.99
CA VAL A 45 3.39 15.53 -14.98
C VAL A 45 4.02 15.40 -13.59
N ARG A 46 3.27 15.67 -12.52
CA ARG A 46 3.73 15.51 -11.13
C ARG A 46 4.11 14.07 -10.78
N GLN A 47 3.50 13.06 -11.39
CA GLN A 47 3.96 11.68 -11.18
C GLN A 47 5.29 11.41 -11.90
N VAL A 48 5.45 11.94 -13.12
CA VAL A 48 6.59 11.67 -14.01
C VAL A 48 7.83 12.45 -13.61
N VAL A 49 7.75 13.78 -13.42
CA VAL A 49 8.92 14.61 -13.10
C VAL A 49 9.00 14.99 -11.62
N GLY A 50 7.93 14.74 -10.85
CA GLY A 50 7.91 14.92 -9.39
C GLY A 50 8.25 13.62 -8.67
N TRP A 51 7.27 12.72 -8.53
CA TRP A 51 7.43 11.51 -7.72
C TRP A 51 8.50 10.57 -8.22
N ARG A 52 8.57 10.26 -9.52
CA ARG A 52 9.61 9.35 -10.06
C ARG A 52 11.01 9.86 -9.76
N GLU A 53 11.28 11.13 -10.04
CA GLU A 53 12.58 11.76 -9.80
C GLU A 53 12.90 11.87 -8.30
N TYR A 54 11.90 12.22 -7.48
CA TYR A 54 12.05 12.23 -6.03
C TYR A 54 12.39 10.85 -5.48
N ILE A 55 11.72 9.79 -5.93
CA ILE A 55 11.97 8.41 -5.53
C ILE A 55 13.39 7.97 -5.95
N TYR A 56 13.82 8.31 -7.16
CA TYR A 56 15.19 8.05 -7.62
C TYR A 56 16.22 8.69 -6.69
N TRP A 57 16.02 9.95 -6.29
CA TRP A 57 16.91 10.62 -5.33
C TRP A 57 16.86 10.02 -3.93
N GLN A 58 15.67 9.62 -3.46
CA GLN A 58 15.51 9.00 -2.14
C GLN A 58 16.21 7.65 -2.05
N TYR A 59 16.18 6.86 -3.14
CA TYR A 59 16.96 5.63 -3.23
C TYR A 59 18.46 5.90 -2.97
N TRP A 60 19.09 6.76 -3.76
CA TRP A 60 20.53 7.02 -3.61
C TRP A 60 20.91 7.67 -2.28
N GLN A 61 20.01 8.47 -1.69
CA GLN A 61 20.24 9.11 -0.41
C GLN A 61 20.22 8.14 0.77
N GLN A 62 19.37 7.11 0.74
CA GLN A 62 19.15 6.22 1.88
C GLN A 62 19.83 4.85 1.75
N MET A 63 20.33 4.50 0.56
CA MET A 63 21.01 3.23 0.34
C MET A 63 22.40 3.18 0.99
N PRO A 64 22.82 2.00 1.48
CA PRO A 64 22.10 0.71 1.46
C PRO A 64 21.08 0.53 2.61
N GLY A 65 21.03 1.47 3.57
CA GLY A 65 20.25 1.34 4.81
C GLY A 65 18.75 1.17 4.60
N LEU A 66 18.19 1.72 3.50
CA LEU A 66 16.78 1.59 3.16
C LEU A 66 16.31 0.12 3.08
N LEU A 67 17.13 -0.80 2.56
CA LEU A 67 16.72 -2.20 2.43
C LEU A 67 16.57 -2.92 3.78
N ALA A 68 17.22 -2.42 4.83
CA ALA A 68 17.13 -2.95 6.19
C ALA A 68 16.19 -2.13 7.10
N ALA A 69 15.54 -1.09 6.55
CA ALA A 69 14.71 -0.19 7.33
C ALA A 69 13.44 -0.90 7.83
N ASN A 70 13.23 -0.86 9.15
CA ASN A 70 12.10 -1.48 9.81
C ASN A 70 11.74 -0.73 11.11
N SER A 71 11.39 0.55 10.99
CA SER A 71 11.07 1.40 12.15
C SER A 71 9.88 0.88 12.99
N TRP A 72 9.02 0.05 12.42
CA TRP A 72 7.87 -0.57 13.11
C TRP A 72 8.20 -1.93 13.76
N GLN A 73 9.40 -2.47 13.54
CA GLN A 73 9.83 -3.78 14.05
C GLN A 73 8.91 -4.94 13.61
N HIS A 74 8.40 -4.87 12.39
CA HIS A 74 7.51 -5.87 11.80
C HIS A 74 8.30 -7.10 11.33
N THR A 75 7.84 -8.30 11.67
CA THR A 75 8.59 -9.56 11.43
C THR A 75 7.74 -10.68 10.84
N ARG A 76 6.44 -10.46 10.59
CA ARG A 76 5.55 -11.52 10.11
C ARG A 76 5.87 -11.86 8.65
N SER A 77 5.85 -13.14 8.33
CA SER A 77 6.03 -13.63 6.96
C SER A 77 4.89 -13.20 6.04
N MET A 78 5.17 -13.09 4.74
CA MET A 78 4.15 -12.79 3.73
C MET A 78 3.07 -13.89 3.72
N PRO A 79 1.78 -13.56 3.86
CA PRO A 79 0.70 -14.54 3.77
C PRO A 79 0.66 -15.26 2.42
N GLN A 80 0.24 -16.53 2.43
CA GLN A 80 0.17 -17.39 1.24
C GLN A 80 -0.66 -16.75 0.11
N PHE A 81 -1.76 -16.06 0.45
CA PHE A 81 -2.65 -15.48 -0.55
C PHE A 81 -1.99 -14.40 -1.43
N PHE A 82 -0.81 -13.88 -1.08
CA PHE A 82 -0.05 -13.02 -1.97
C PHE A 82 0.57 -13.77 -3.16
N TRP A 83 0.66 -15.10 -3.09
CA TRP A 83 1.26 -15.95 -4.12
C TRP A 83 0.24 -16.68 -4.99
N ASP A 84 -0.95 -16.96 -4.44
CA ASP A 84 -2.02 -17.69 -5.13
C ASP A 84 -3.35 -16.92 -5.24
N GLY A 85 -3.45 -15.74 -4.60
CA GLY A 85 -4.66 -14.91 -4.60
C GLY A 85 -5.85 -15.47 -3.83
N ALA A 86 -5.66 -16.59 -3.13
CA ALA A 86 -6.72 -17.31 -2.42
C ALA A 86 -7.07 -16.64 -1.09
N THR A 87 -7.94 -15.62 -1.13
CA THR A 87 -8.44 -14.92 0.05
C THR A 87 -9.91 -14.52 -0.07
N GLU A 88 -10.63 -14.52 1.04
CA GLU A 88 -12.03 -14.04 1.09
C GLU A 88 -12.12 -12.51 1.12
N MET A 89 -10.99 -11.81 1.26
CA MET A 89 -10.94 -10.35 1.17
C MET A 89 -11.00 -9.93 -0.29
N ASN A 90 -12.21 -9.66 -0.80
CA ASN A 90 -12.47 -9.43 -2.22
C ASN A 90 -11.54 -8.39 -2.89
N CYS A 91 -11.18 -7.32 -2.18
CA CYS A 91 -10.23 -6.33 -2.68
C CYS A 91 -8.82 -6.92 -2.93
N LEU A 92 -8.31 -7.70 -1.97
CA LEU A 92 -7.00 -8.35 -2.10
C LEU A 92 -7.05 -9.47 -3.14
N HIS A 93 -8.12 -10.27 -3.16
CA HIS A 93 -8.31 -11.31 -4.17
C HIS A 93 -8.19 -10.74 -5.59
N HIS A 94 -9.02 -9.74 -5.94
CA HIS A 94 -9.00 -9.16 -7.28
C HIS A 94 -7.69 -8.45 -7.64
N VAL A 95 -7.08 -7.74 -6.68
CA VAL A 95 -5.83 -7.01 -6.93
C VAL A 95 -4.66 -7.98 -7.09
N VAL A 96 -4.53 -8.96 -6.19
CA VAL A 96 -3.42 -9.93 -6.21
C VAL A 96 -3.54 -10.86 -7.41
N ASP A 97 -4.73 -11.41 -7.71
CA ASP A 97 -4.95 -12.26 -8.89
C ASP A 97 -4.51 -11.54 -10.16
N ARG A 98 -4.86 -10.26 -10.29
CA ARG A 98 -4.47 -9.46 -11.44
C ARG A 98 -2.96 -9.23 -11.49
N VAL A 99 -2.33 -8.94 -10.35
CA VAL A 99 -0.87 -8.79 -10.29
C VAL A 99 -0.17 -10.09 -10.69
N ILE A 100 -0.65 -11.25 -10.23
CA ILE A 100 -0.12 -12.56 -10.65
C ILE A 100 -0.30 -12.77 -12.16
N ALA A 101 -1.48 -12.44 -12.70
CA ALA A 101 -1.81 -12.71 -14.10
C ALA A 101 -1.13 -11.75 -15.09
N THR A 102 -0.90 -10.49 -14.71
CA THR A 102 -0.48 -9.44 -15.65
C THR A 102 0.73 -8.64 -15.20
N GLY A 103 1.23 -8.86 -13.98
CA GLY A 103 2.28 -8.06 -13.35
C GLY A 103 1.93 -6.58 -13.19
N TYR A 104 0.64 -6.26 -13.07
CA TYR A 104 0.17 -4.88 -13.02
C TYR A 104 -0.97 -4.65 -12.02
N SER A 105 -0.82 -3.60 -11.23
CA SER A 105 -1.89 -2.89 -10.54
C SER A 105 -1.56 -1.40 -10.54
N HIS A 106 -2.58 -0.55 -10.45
CA HIS A 106 -2.35 0.89 -10.45
C HIS A 106 -1.96 1.41 -9.06
N HIS A 107 -1.40 2.63 -9.00
CA HIS A 107 -0.74 3.15 -7.80
C HIS A 107 -1.56 3.03 -6.51
N ILE A 108 -2.85 3.39 -6.54
CA ILE A 108 -3.66 3.36 -5.31
C ILE A 108 -3.96 1.93 -4.81
N GLU A 109 -3.89 0.91 -5.65
CA GLU A 109 -4.03 -0.49 -5.22
C GLU A 109 -2.74 -0.98 -4.56
N ARG A 110 -1.59 -0.64 -5.14
CA ARG A 110 -0.28 -0.88 -4.52
C ARG A 110 -0.24 -0.27 -3.11
N LEU A 111 -0.66 1.00 -2.99
CA LEU A 111 -0.57 1.75 -1.74
C LEU A 111 -1.65 1.36 -0.72
N MET A 112 -2.93 1.49 -1.09
CA MET A 112 -4.04 1.46 -0.12
C MET A 112 -4.73 0.11 0.01
N VAL A 113 -4.42 -0.85 -0.87
CA VAL A 113 -4.87 -2.24 -0.74
C VAL A 113 -3.70 -3.08 -0.23
N ILE A 114 -2.63 -3.23 -1.01
CA ILE A 114 -1.51 -4.13 -0.69
C ILE A 114 -0.67 -3.58 0.47
N CYS A 115 -0.02 -2.43 0.31
CA CYS A 115 0.88 -1.91 1.35
C CYS A 115 0.14 -1.58 2.64
N ASN A 116 -1.07 -1.01 2.56
CA ASN A 116 -1.92 -0.80 3.73
C ASN A 116 -2.20 -2.11 4.47
N PHE A 117 -2.54 -3.20 3.78
CA PHE A 117 -2.70 -4.50 4.44
C PHE A 117 -1.39 -4.95 5.09
N CYS A 118 -0.28 -4.95 4.34
CA CYS A 118 1.00 -5.43 4.86
C CYS A 118 1.48 -4.64 6.07
N LEU A 119 1.28 -3.31 6.06
CA LEU A 119 1.59 -2.43 7.18
C LEU A 119 0.72 -2.75 8.39
N LEU A 120 -0.61 -2.83 8.20
CA LEU A 120 -1.55 -3.14 9.29
C LEU A 120 -1.39 -4.57 9.85
N ALA A 121 -0.94 -5.50 9.01
CA ALA A 121 -0.71 -6.89 9.36
C ALA A 121 0.71 -7.16 9.87
N GLY A 122 1.54 -6.13 10.05
CA GLY A 122 2.88 -6.28 10.64
C GLY A 122 3.83 -7.16 9.82
N ILE A 123 3.72 -7.15 8.49
CA ILE A 123 4.54 -7.96 7.59
C ILE A 123 5.94 -7.36 7.48
N ASP A 124 6.96 -8.23 7.45
CA ASP A 124 8.36 -7.84 7.26
C ASP A 124 8.53 -6.99 5.97
N PRO A 125 9.01 -5.73 6.07
CA PRO A 125 9.22 -4.87 4.92
C PRO A 125 10.10 -5.48 3.83
N ALA A 126 11.09 -6.28 4.19
CA ALA A 126 11.96 -6.95 3.23
C ALA A 126 11.18 -7.97 2.38
N ALA A 127 10.28 -8.73 3.00
CA ALA A 127 9.43 -9.69 2.31
C ALA A 127 8.43 -9.00 1.37
N VAL A 128 7.83 -7.88 1.79
CA VAL A 128 6.93 -7.09 0.93
C VAL A 128 7.70 -6.50 -0.26
N ASN A 129 8.89 -5.94 -0.02
CA ASN A 129 9.74 -5.41 -1.08
C ASN A 129 10.13 -6.48 -2.12
N ALA A 130 10.52 -7.68 -1.65
CA ALA A 130 10.82 -8.81 -2.52
C ALA A 130 9.61 -9.23 -3.37
N TRP A 131 8.42 -9.25 -2.78
CA TRP A 131 7.18 -9.57 -3.52
C TRP A 131 6.89 -8.54 -4.62
N PHE A 132 7.00 -7.23 -4.34
CA PHE A 132 6.83 -6.20 -5.37
C PHE A 132 7.88 -6.29 -6.48
N LEU A 133 9.13 -6.61 -6.15
CA LEU A 133 10.20 -6.83 -7.13
C LEU A 133 9.92 -8.04 -8.04
N ALA A 134 9.34 -9.11 -7.50
CA ALA A 134 9.08 -10.33 -8.23
C ALA A 134 7.90 -10.23 -9.22
N PHE A 135 6.84 -9.51 -8.84
CA PHE A 135 5.58 -9.57 -9.59
C PHE A 135 5.32 -8.43 -10.55
N TYR A 136 5.91 -7.25 -10.39
CA TYR A 136 5.55 -6.10 -11.23
C TYR A 136 6.47 -5.96 -12.45
N VAL A 137 5.87 -5.78 -13.63
CA VAL A 137 6.62 -5.59 -14.90
C VAL A 137 7.40 -4.27 -14.98
N ASP A 138 7.14 -3.34 -14.08
CA ASP A 138 7.85 -2.06 -13.97
C ASP A 138 8.84 -1.99 -12.79
N ALA A 139 9.11 -3.13 -12.14
CA ALA A 139 9.89 -3.18 -10.91
C ALA A 139 11.41 -3.19 -11.14
N TYR A 140 12.06 -2.17 -10.57
CA TYR A 140 13.52 -2.10 -10.37
C TYR A 140 13.78 -1.60 -8.94
N GLU A 141 14.88 -2.02 -8.31
CA GLU A 141 15.13 -1.70 -6.89
C GLU A 141 15.04 -0.20 -6.59
N TRP A 142 15.60 0.64 -7.48
CA TRP A 142 15.60 2.09 -7.31
C TRP A 142 14.20 2.71 -7.22
N VAL A 143 13.21 2.11 -7.89
CA VAL A 143 11.82 2.59 -7.88
C VAL A 143 10.97 1.84 -6.87
N VAL A 144 11.25 0.55 -6.62
CA VAL A 144 10.45 -0.28 -5.72
C VAL A 144 10.80 -0.01 -4.26
N ALA A 145 12.09 -0.04 -3.88
CA ALA A 145 12.48 0.05 -2.48
C ALA A 145 11.97 1.33 -1.79
N PRO A 146 12.11 2.55 -2.36
CA PRO A 146 11.62 3.76 -1.70
C PRO A 146 10.08 3.83 -1.69
N ASN A 147 9.40 3.33 -2.73
CA ASN A 147 7.93 3.31 -2.75
C ASN A 147 7.34 2.29 -1.77
N VAL A 148 7.93 1.10 -1.66
CA VAL A 148 7.40 0.04 -0.81
C VAL A 148 7.79 0.27 0.64
N ILE A 149 9.09 0.33 0.92
CA ILE A 149 9.61 0.42 2.29
C ILE A 149 9.32 1.82 2.86
N GLY A 150 9.60 2.88 2.10
CA GLY A 150 9.42 4.26 2.55
C GLY A 150 7.99 4.77 2.50
N MET A 151 7.37 4.80 1.31
CA MET A 151 6.03 5.34 1.16
C MET A 151 4.94 4.40 1.69
N GLY A 152 4.97 3.14 1.25
CA GLY A 152 3.90 2.17 1.51
C GLY A 152 3.89 1.67 2.96
N LEU A 153 5.05 1.30 3.48
CA LEU A 153 5.20 0.70 4.81
C LEU A 153 5.71 1.68 5.86
N ASN A 154 6.17 2.87 5.44
CA ASN A 154 6.71 3.87 6.36
C ASN A 154 7.79 3.34 7.29
N ALA A 155 8.58 2.37 6.80
CA ALA A 155 9.57 1.64 7.58
C ALA A 155 10.92 2.39 7.66
N ASP A 156 11.07 3.48 6.88
CA ASP A 156 12.20 4.40 6.88
C ASP A 156 12.14 5.48 7.97
N GLY A 157 11.18 5.38 8.90
CA GLY A 157 10.95 6.38 9.94
C GLY A 157 10.35 7.69 9.44
N GLY A 158 9.79 7.70 8.23
CA GLY A 158 9.09 8.85 7.66
C GLY A 158 9.96 9.83 6.87
N GLN A 159 11.11 9.38 6.37
CA GLN A 159 12.00 10.17 5.51
C GLN A 159 11.38 10.45 4.13
N ILE A 160 10.71 9.47 3.53
CA ILE A 160 10.01 9.59 2.24
C ILE A 160 8.59 10.12 2.44
N ALA A 161 7.87 9.57 3.40
CA ALA A 161 6.50 9.96 3.71
C ALA A 161 6.36 10.27 5.20
N THR A 162 6.10 11.54 5.53
CA THR A 162 6.02 11.99 6.94
C THR A 162 4.85 11.42 7.74
N LYS A 163 3.91 10.69 7.11
CA LYS A 163 2.85 9.94 7.79
C LYS A 163 2.65 8.58 7.12
N PRO A 164 2.34 7.52 7.87
CA PRO A 164 1.99 6.23 7.30
C PRO A 164 0.64 6.31 6.56
N TYR A 165 0.55 5.65 5.41
CA TYR A 165 -0.70 5.50 4.65
C TYR A 165 -1.52 4.32 5.16
N ILE A 166 -2.07 4.46 6.37
CA ILE A 166 -2.98 3.47 6.96
C ILE A 166 -4.43 3.88 6.78
N ALA A 167 -5.30 2.92 6.46
CA ALA A 167 -6.74 3.14 6.42
C ALA A 167 -7.54 1.88 6.71
N SER A 168 -8.72 2.07 7.32
CA SER A 168 -9.69 1.01 7.55
C SER A 168 -10.51 0.69 6.29
N ALA A 169 -11.41 -0.29 6.40
CA ALA A 169 -12.28 -0.71 5.29
C ALA A 169 -13.17 0.42 4.75
N ASN A 170 -13.44 1.45 5.55
CA ASN A 170 -14.21 2.62 5.13
C ASN A 170 -13.56 3.36 3.95
N TYR A 171 -12.23 3.39 3.86
CA TYR A 171 -11.53 3.98 2.72
C TYR A 171 -11.78 3.17 1.44
N ILE A 172 -11.52 1.86 1.51
CA ILE A 172 -11.68 0.94 0.37
C ILE A 172 -13.14 0.97 -0.11
N ASN A 173 -14.11 0.95 0.80
CA ASN A 173 -15.54 1.02 0.46
C ASN A 173 -15.94 2.33 -0.22
N LYS A 174 -15.27 3.45 0.06
CA LYS A 174 -15.56 4.74 -0.57
C LYS A 174 -14.89 4.89 -1.94
N MET A 175 -13.72 4.27 -2.11
CA MET A 175 -12.85 4.49 -3.27
C MET A 175 -12.93 3.35 -4.30
N SER A 176 -13.75 2.32 -4.04
CA SER A 176 -13.90 1.17 -4.91
C SER A 176 -15.29 0.55 -4.77
N ASP A 177 -15.59 -0.39 -5.66
CA ASP A 177 -16.74 -1.28 -5.61
C ASP A 177 -16.42 -2.65 -4.97
N TYR A 178 -15.18 -2.90 -4.53
CA TYR A 178 -14.76 -4.19 -3.98
C TYR A 178 -15.57 -4.69 -2.77
N CYS A 179 -16.11 -3.77 -1.97
CA CYS A 179 -16.91 -4.11 -0.81
C CYS A 179 -18.33 -4.60 -1.17
N ALA A 180 -18.83 -4.24 -2.35
CA ALA A 180 -20.09 -4.78 -2.86
C ALA A 180 -19.88 -6.26 -3.20
N GLY A 181 -20.64 -7.15 -2.57
CA GLY A 181 -20.49 -8.60 -2.74
C GLY A 181 -19.32 -9.23 -1.98
N CYS A 182 -18.57 -8.47 -1.18
CA CYS A 182 -17.57 -9.04 -0.28
C CYS A 182 -18.26 -9.76 0.89
N ARG A 183 -17.72 -10.91 1.31
CA ARG A 183 -18.19 -11.64 2.50
C ARG A 183 -18.11 -10.78 3.77
N PHE A 184 -17.16 -9.85 3.82
CA PHE A 184 -16.95 -9.00 4.98
C PHE A 184 -17.69 -7.67 4.88
N ASN A 185 -18.27 -7.26 6.00
CA ASN A 185 -18.96 -6.00 6.18
C ASN A 185 -17.97 -4.87 6.51
N PRO A 186 -17.82 -3.84 5.65
CA PRO A 186 -16.90 -2.72 5.89
C PRO A 186 -17.33 -1.80 7.03
N LYS A 187 -18.58 -1.90 7.51
CA LYS A 187 -19.12 -1.07 8.61
C LYS A 187 -18.90 -1.67 9.99
N GLN A 188 -18.61 -2.97 10.09
CA GLN A 188 -18.40 -3.65 11.37
C GLN A 188 -16.93 -3.55 11.79
N ARG A 189 -16.69 -3.10 13.04
CA ARG A 189 -15.34 -3.00 13.59
C ARG A 189 -14.76 -4.37 13.98
N THR A 190 -15.58 -5.18 14.64
CA THR A 190 -15.26 -6.52 15.15
C THR A 190 -16.45 -7.46 14.91
N GLY A 191 -16.24 -8.77 15.08
CA GLY A 191 -17.24 -9.82 14.83
C GLY A 191 -16.92 -10.66 13.60
N LYS A 192 -17.66 -11.76 13.41
CA LYS A 192 -17.39 -12.80 12.40
C LYS A 192 -17.37 -12.27 10.95
N GLU A 193 -18.16 -11.24 10.68
CA GLU A 193 -18.27 -10.62 9.35
C GLU A 193 -17.48 -9.31 9.24
N ALA A 194 -16.78 -8.88 10.29
CA ALA A 194 -16.02 -7.63 10.24
C ALA A 194 -14.89 -7.71 9.22
N CYS A 195 -14.77 -6.68 8.38
CA CYS A 195 -13.66 -6.57 7.44
C CYS A 195 -12.31 -6.52 8.17
N PRO A 196 -11.32 -7.35 7.78
CA PRO A 196 -10.01 -7.35 8.43
C PRO A 196 -9.32 -6.01 8.50
N TYR A 197 -9.45 -5.16 7.48
CA TYR A 197 -8.91 -3.80 7.52
C TYR A 197 -9.43 -2.96 8.69
N ASN A 198 -10.62 -3.24 9.24
CA ASN A 198 -11.14 -2.49 10.38
C ASN A 198 -10.40 -2.85 11.67
N PHE A 199 -10.45 -4.10 12.11
CA PHE A 199 -9.80 -4.48 13.36
C PHE A 199 -8.28 -4.39 13.27
N LEU A 200 -7.66 -4.64 12.11
CA LEU A 200 -6.22 -4.44 11.93
C LEU A 200 -5.85 -2.95 12.01
N TYR A 201 -6.64 -2.04 11.43
CA TYR A 201 -6.42 -0.59 11.57
C TYR A 201 -6.47 -0.14 13.03
N TRP A 202 -7.51 -0.54 13.77
CA TRP A 202 -7.62 -0.17 15.18
C TRP A 202 -6.54 -0.83 16.03
N ASN A 203 -6.13 -2.06 15.71
CA ASN A 203 -5.02 -2.74 16.38
C ASN A 203 -3.70 -1.98 16.17
N PHE A 204 -3.38 -1.60 14.94
CA PHE A 204 -2.19 -0.82 14.62
C PHE A 204 -2.15 0.51 15.40
N LEU A 205 -3.29 1.22 15.48
CA LEU A 205 -3.38 2.44 16.29
C LEU A 205 -3.17 2.17 17.79
N LEU A 206 -3.65 1.05 18.30
CA LEU A 206 -3.49 0.66 19.71
C LEU A 206 -2.06 0.22 20.05
N GLU A 207 -1.37 -0.45 19.12
CA GLU A 207 0.02 -0.92 19.29
C GLU A 207 1.01 0.24 19.19
N HIS A 208 0.76 1.20 18.29
CA HIS A 208 1.67 2.31 18.01
C HIS A 208 1.15 3.67 18.47
N GLU A 209 0.29 3.69 19.50
CA GLU A 209 -0.39 4.91 19.96
C GLU A 209 0.60 6.03 20.28
N GLU A 210 1.68 5.72 21.01
CA GLU A 210 2.69 6.70 21.42
C GLU A 210 3.42 7.32 20.22
N THR A 211 3.97 6.47 19.33
CA THR A 211 4.69 6.90 18.13
C THR A 211 3.81 7.74 17.21
N LEU A 212 2.57 7.33 16.98
CA LEU A 212 1.63 8.05 16.13
C LEU A 212 1.19 9.37 16.76
N ARG A 213 0.99 9.41 18.08
CA ARG A 213 0.61 10.62 18.82
C ARG A 213 1.71 11.69 18.79
N ALA A 214 2.98 11.29 18.79
CA ALA A 214 4.12 12.20 18.73
C ALA A 214 4.26 12.92 17.37
N ASN A 215 3.73 12.34 16.29
CA ASN A 215 3.79 12.92 14.95
C ASN A 215 2.63 13.91 14.71
N PRO A 216 2.87 15.20 14.40
CA PRO A 216 1.80 16.19 14.20
C PRO A 216 0.78 15.85 13.09
N ARG A 217 1.20 15.11 12.05
CA ARG A 217 0.33 14.71 10.94
C ARG A 217 -0.47 13.43 11.22
N SER A 218 0.07 12.54 12.06
CA SER A 218 -0.55 11.25 12.40
C SER A 218 -1.30 11.25 13.72
N GLY A 219 -0.98 12.17 14.63
CA GLY A 219 -1.60 12.31 15.96
C GLY A 219 -3.13 12.43 15.93
N PRO A 220 -3.75 13.10 14.94
CA PRO A 220 -5.21 13.10 14.82
C PRO A 220 -5.83 11.70 14.65
N ALA A 221 -5.11 10.74 14.05
CA ALA A 221 -5.62 9.39 13.81
C ALA A 221 -5.87 8.60 15.10
N VAL A 222 -5.07 8.83 16.15
CA VAL A 222 -5.22 8.14 17.45
C VAL A 222 -6.25 8.78 18.36
N LEU A 223 -6.78 9.97 18.02
CA LEU A 223 -7.82 10.63 18.82
C LEU A 223 -9.09 9.77 18.93
N GLY A 224 -9.36 8.95 17.92
CA GLY A 224 -10.48 8.01 17.92
C GLY A 224 -10.41 6.97 19.03
N LEU A 225 -9.21 6.62 19.53
CA LEU A 225 -9.02 5.60 20.55
C LEU A 225 -9.68 5.94 21.88
N LYS A 226 -9.90 7.23 22.17
CA LYS A 226 -10.61 7.67 23.39
C LYS A 226 -12.07 7.21 23.43
N HIS A 227 -12.65 6.85 22.27
CA HIS A 227 -14.02 6.39 22.14
C HIS A 227 -14.16 4.87 22.25
N LEU A 228 -13.05 4.14 22.39
CA LEU A 228 -13.07 2.69 22.61
C LEU A 228 -13.06 2.38 24.10
N SER A 229 -14.09 1.67 24.55
CA SER A 229 -14.12 1.06 25.88
C SER A 229 -13.00 0.02 26.05
N PRO A 230 -12.60 -0.33 27.29
CA PRO A 230 -11.62 -1.39 27.52
C PRO A 230 -12.01 -2.73 26.87
N ALA A 231 -13.30 -3.07 26.89
CA ALA A 231 -13.83 -4.27 26.25
C ALA A 231 -13.66 -4.24 24.72
N GLU A 232 -13.96 -3.11 24.08
CA GLU A 232 -13.74 -2.95 22.63
C GLU A 232 -12.26 -3.01 22.25
N ARG A 233 -11.37 -2.43 23.08
CA ARG A 233 -9.92 -2.53 22.86
C ARG A 233 -9.44 -3.98 22.93
N SER A 234 -9.91 -4.77 23.90
CA SER A 234 -9.60 -6.21 23.98
C SER A 234 -10.12 -6.93 22.74
N ALA A 235 -11.41 -6.75 22.40
CA ALA A 235 -12.02 -7.44 21.26
C ALA A 235 -11.30 -7.16 19.93
N VAL A 236 -10.85 -5.92 19.71
CA VAL A 236 -10.04 -5.56 18.53
C VAL A 236 -8.71 -6.31 18.52
N ARG A 237 -7.97 -6.30 19.62
CA ARG A 237 -6.67 -6.98 19.73
C ARG A 237 -6.82 -8.48 19.55
N ASP A 238 -7.74 -9.09 20.29
CA ASP A 238 -8.00 -10.53 20.25
C ASP A 238 -8.38 -10.98 18.83
N GLN A 239 -9.25 -10.22 18.16
CA GLN A 239 -9.64 -10.53 16.78
C GLN A 239 -8.49 -10.34 15.78
N ALA A 240 -7.68 -9.28 15.93
CA ALA A 240 -6.51 -9.07 15.09
C ALA A 240 -5.48 -10.19 15.27
N THR A 241 -5.15 -10.56 16.52
CA THR A 241 -4.24 -11.66 16.84
C THR A 241 -4.72 -12.98 16.25
N ASN A 242 -6.00 -13.33 16.46
CA ASN A 242 -6.56 -14.56 15.93
C ASN A 242 -6.58 -14.61 14.39
N PHE A 243 -6.96 -13.50 13.75
CA PHE A 243 -6.92 -13.39 12.29
C PHE A 243 -5.50 -13.57 11.76
N LEU A 244 -4.52 -12.84 12.32
CA LEU A 244 -3.13 -12.88 11.88
C LEU A 244 -2.49 -14.26 12.11
N ALA A 245 -2.83 -14.94 13.21
CA ALA A 245 -2.37 -16.30 13.49
C ALA A 245 -3.00 -17.34 12.55
N SER A 246 -4.19 -17.06 12.00
CA SER A 246 -4.88 -17.95 11.06
C SER A 246 -4.38 -17.84 9.62
N LEU A 247 -3.59 -16.82 9.29
CA LEU A 247 -3.08 -16.64 7.94
C LEU A 247 -2.00 -17.70 7.65
N PRO A 248 -2.21 -18.58 6.66
CA PRO A 248 -1.16 -19.51 6.26
C PRO A 248 0.02 -18.72 5.70
N ALA A 249 1.23 -19.03 6.16
CA ALA A 249 2.44 -18.58 5.49
C ALA A 249 2.64 -19.41 4.22
N TYR A 250 3.22 -18.79 3.18
CA TYR A 250 3.66 -19.55 2.01
C TYR A 250 4.72 -20.57 2.44
N LYS A 251 4.40 -21.85 2.26
CA LYS A 251 5.36 -22.93 2.45
C LYS A 251 6.12 -23.10 1.15
N ASP A 252 7.42 -22.85 1.17
CA ASP A 252 8.29 -23.25 0.07
C ASP A 252 8.12 -24.76 -0.10
N SER A 253 7.77 -25.22 -1.31
CA SER A 253 7.44 -26.62 -1.60
C SER A 253 8.67 -27.56 -1.59
N LYS A 254 9.62 -27.31 -0.69
CA LYS A 254 10.84 -28.09 -0.47
C LYS A 254 10.88 -28.80 0.90
N GLU A 255 9.74 -28.91 1.59
CA GLU A 255 9.54 -29.83 2.71
C GLU A 255 8.53 -30.92 2.37
#